data_AF-A0A1W9GFP8-F1
#
_entry.id   AF-A0A1W9GFP8-F1
#
_cell.length_a   1.000
_cell.length_b   1.000
_cell.length_c   1.000
_cell.angle_alpha   90.00
_cell.angle_beta   90.00
_cell.angle_gamma   90.00
#
_symmetry.space_group_name_H-M   'P 1'
#
loop_
_entity.id
_entity.type
_entity.pdbx_description
1 polymer ?
#
loop_
_entity_poly.entity_id
_entity_poly.type
_entity_poly.pdbx_seq_one_letter_code
_entity_poly.pdbx_strand_id
1 'polypeptide(L)' 'MRLTMLCARDGEAAAKVWARSTVQLYRQSMENPAHFASQLDWKARFEHSMRELATFAEHG' A
#
# COMPACT_ATOMS: atom_id res chain seq x y z
N MET A 1 -9.32 -5.52 -10.11
CA MET A 1 -8.33 -5.32 -9.02
C MET A 1 -8.40 -3.85 -8.59
N ARG A 2 -8.24 -3.52 -7.30
CA ARG A 2 -8.38 -2.14 -6.78
C ARG A 2 -7.45 -1.15 -7.50
N LEU A 3 -6.22 -1.58 -7.83
CA LEU A 3 -5.27 -0.80 -8.61
C LEU A 3 -5.73 -0.55 -10.04
N THR A 4 -6.31 -1.54 -10.71
CA THR A 4 -6.87 -1.38 -12.07
C THR A 4 -7.98 -0.33 -12.11
N MET A 5 -8.82 -0.26 -11.07
CA MET A 5 -9.86 0.76 -10.95
C MET A 5 -9.27 2.15 -10.70
N LEU A 6 -8.25 2.25 -9.85
CA LEU A 6 -7.54 3.52 -9.60
C LEU A 6 -6.86 4.04 -10.87
N CYS A 7 -6.16 3.18 -11.62
CA CYS A 7 -5.57 3.56 -12.91
C CYS A 7 -6.63 4.02 -13.91
N ALA A 8 -7.76 3.32 -13.99
CA ALA A 8 -8.84 3.68 -14.91
C ALA A 8 -9.52 5.02 -14.55
N ARG A 9 -9.58 5.36 -13.24
CA ARG A 9 -10.24 6.58 -12.76
C ARG A 9 -9.31 7.80 -12.80
N ASP A 10 -8.08 7.66 -12.30
CA ASP A 10 -7.18 8.79 -12.02
C ASP A 10 -5.97 8.83 -12.95
N GLY A 11 -5.76 7.80 -13.77
CA GLY A 11 -4.57 7.61 -14.58
C GLY A 11 -3.44 6.90 -13.81
N GLU A 12 -2.61 6.18 -14.55
CA GLU A 12 -1.53 5.36 -14.00
C GLU A 12 -0.52 6.16 -13.18
N ALA A 13 -0.12 7.34 -13.65
CA ALA A 13 0.81 8.21 -12.93
C ALA A 13 0.28 8.63 -11.55
N ALA A 14 -1.00 9.02 -11.47
CA ALA A 14 -1.64 9.38 -10.21
C ALA A 14 -1.80 8.16 -9.29
N ALA A 15 -2.15 7.00 -9.85
CA ALA A 15 -2.23 5.75 -9.10
C ALA A 15 -0.86 5.34 -8.51
N LYS A 16 0.24 5.52 -9.25
CA LYS A 16 1.60 5.27 -8.74
C LYS A 16 1.97 6.19 -7.58
N VAL A 17 1.64 7.48 -7.66
CA VAL A 17 1.84 8.42 -6.54
C VAL A 17 1.03 7.98 -5.32
N TRP A 18 -0.24 7.66 -5.51
CA TRP A 18 -1.11 7.16 -4.45
C TRP A 18 -0.56 5.88 -3.80
N ALA A 19 -0.05 4.95 -4.59
CA ALA A 19 0.54 3.70 -4.10
C ALA A 19 1.76 3.97 -3.21
N ARG A 20 2.66 4.87 -3.63
CA ARG A 20 3.85 5.27 -2.83
C ARG A 20 3.45 5.90 -1.50
N SER A 21 2.49 6.83 -1.52
CA SER A 21 1.99 7.47 -0.29
C SER A 21 1.33 6.44 0.64
N THR A 22 0.57 5.49 0.09
CA THR A 22 -0.09 4.44 0.87
C THR A 22 0.91 3.51 1.54
N VAL A 23 1.99 3.12 0.84
CA VAL A 23 3.08 2.33 1.43
C VAL A 23 3.72 3.06 2.63
N GLN A 24 3.94 4.38 2.53
CA GLN A 24 4.50 5.16 3.64
C GLN A 24 3.56 5.19 4.84
N LEU A 25 2.24 5.37 4.63
CA LEU A 25 1.25 5.33 5.70
C LEU A 25 1.21 3.97 6.40
N TYR A 26 1.23 2.88 5.62
CA TYR A 26 1.24 1.53 6.19
C TYR A 26 2.49 1.25 7.00
N ARG A 27 3.65 1.73 6.53
CA ARG A 27 4.90 1.64 7.30
C ARG A 27 4.77 2.35 8.65
N GLN A 28 4.28 3.59 8.68
CA GLN A 28 4.09 4.35 9.91
C GLN A 28 3.08 3.66 10.86
N SER A 29 1.99 3.12 10.32
CA SER A 29 1.02 2.34 11.09
C SER A 29 1.61 1.05 11.68
N MET A 30 2.56 0.42 10.98
CA MET A 30 3.21 -0.81 11.45
C MET A 30 4.33 -0.54 12.46
N GLU A 31 4.98 0.62 12.40
CA GLU A 31 6.00 1.04 13.36
C GLU A 31 5.42 1.35 14.73
N ASN A 32 4.12 1.66 14.82
CA ASN A 32 3.41 1.87 16.09
C ASN A 32 2.90 0.54 16.69
N PRO A 33 3.47 0.04 17.80
CA PRO A 33 3.05 -1.23 18.42
C PRO A 33 1.62 -1.23 18.98
N ALA A 34 1.05 -0.05 19.25
CA ALA A 34 -0.32 0.10 19.73
C ALA A 34 -1.35 0.05 18.58
N HIS A 35 -0.90 0.17 17.32
CA HIS A 35 -1.78 0.14 16.17
C HIS A 35 -2.03 -1.30 15.72
N PHE A 36 -3.27 -1.63 15.36
CA PHE A 36 -3.65 -3.01 15.00
C PHE A 36 -2.84 -3.58 13.83
N ALA A 37 -2.38 -2.72 12.90
CA ALA A 37 -1.51 -3.11 11.78
C ALA A 37 -0.18 -3.76 12.21
N SER A 38 0.29 -3.48 13.43
CA SER A 38 1.52 -4.08 13.99
C SER A 38 1.29 -5.46 14.62
N GLN A 39 0.03 -5.84 14.88
CA GLN A 39 -0.33 -7.12 15.49
C GLN A 39 -0.13 -8.26 14.50
N LEU A 40 0.35 -9.42 14.96
CA LEU A 40 0.75 -10.57 14.13
C LEU A 40 -0.29 -10.96 13.06
N ASP A 41 -1.57 -11.00 13.42
CA ASP A 41 -2.66 -11.41 12.52
C ASP A 41 -2.87 -10.45 11.33
N TRP A 42 -2.52 -9.18 11.52
CA TRP A 42 -2.69 -8.12 10.52
C TRP A 42 -1.39 -7.74 9.83
N LYS A 43 -0.27 -7.82 10.55
CA LYS A 43 1.05 -7.43 10.07
C LYS A 43 1.40 -8.09 8.74
N ALA A 44 1.21 -9.40 8.62
CA ALA A 44 1.48 -10.13 7.38
C ALA A 44 0.63 -9.61 6.19
N ARG A 45 -0.61 -9.20 6.43
CA ARG A 45 -1.51 -8.64 5.40
C ARG A 45 -1.07 -7.24 4.96
N PHE A 46 -0.62 -6.41 5.90
CA PHE A 46 -0.06 -5.10 5.60
C PHE A 46 1.26 -5.23 4.83
N GLU A 47 2.16 -6.11 5.25
CA GLU A 47 3.42 -6.37 4.53
C GLU A 47 3.18 -6.91 3.11
N HIS A 48 2.18 -7.76 2.93
CA HIS A 48 1.79 -8.23 1.60
C HIS A 48 1.26 -7.09 0.73
N SER A 49 0.31 -6.31 1.26
CA SER A 49 -0.27 -5.16 0.55
C SER A 49 0.80 -4.11 0.20
N MET A 50 1.74 -3.85 1.11
CA MET A 50 2.86 -2.94 0.86
C MET A 50 3.75 -3.42 -0.28
N ARG A 51 4.02 -4.74 -0.36
CA ARG A 51 4.78 -5.32 -1.47
C ARG A 51 4.07 -5.14 -2.80
N GLU A 52 2.77 -5.46 -2.87
CA GLU A 52 2.00 -5.29 -4.11
C GLU A 52 1.96 -3.82 -4.57
N LEU A 53 1.76 -2.89 -3.63
CA LEU A 53 1.76 -1.45 -3.92
C LEU A 53 3.13 -0.93 -4.36
N ALA A 54 4.21 -1.40 -3.74
CA ALA A 54 5.58 -1.04 -4.11
C ALA A 54 5.91 -1.55 -5.53
N THR A 55 5.61 -2.82 -5.81
CA THR A 55 5.81 -3.41 -7.15
C THR A 55 5.03 -2.64 -8.22
N PHE A 56 3.78 -2.30 -7.95
CA PHE A 56 2.96 -1.48 -8.85
C PHE A 56 3.55 -0.08 -9.06
N ALA A 57 4.02 0.57 -7.99
CA ALA A 57 4.60 1.91 -8.09
C ALA A 57 5.91 1.97 -8.90
N GLU A 58 6.60 0.85 -9.05
CA GLU A 58 7.86 0.70 -9.80
C GLU A 58 7.64 0.24 -11.24
N HIS A 59 6.73 -0.73 -11.47
CA HIS A 59 6.60 -1.45 -12.75
C HIS A 59 5.22 -1.37 -13.41
N GLY A 60 4.21 -0.89 -12.67
CA GLY A 60 2.81 -0.85 -13.13
C GLY A 60 2.52 0.28 -14.08
#